data_AF-A0A976LKB8-F1
#
_entry.id   AF-A0A976LKB8-F1
#
_cell.length_a   1.000
_cell.length_b   1.000
_cell.length_c   1.000
_cell.angle_alpha   90.00
_cell.angle_beta   90.00
_cell.angle_gamma   90.00
#
_symmetry.space_group_name_H-M   'P 1'
#
loop_
_entity.id
_entity.type
_entity.pdbx_description
1 polymer ?
#
loop_
_entity_poly.entity_id
_entity_poly.type
_entity_poly.pdbx_seq_one_letter_code
_entity_poly.pdbx_strand_id
1 'polypeptide(L)'
;MTNKLRIQIILLVIALLVAGSVTWSIGKAHASSAGSVVLAPNGTVYLIGNTQKRGFSSAEVFFSQGYKFSGVTTADSADLSLPDGPVITYADGTLVKGSDPTVYIISGGLKMPFASATAFLGLGYSFANILTDSGNILQNISTGAAVASSTAAHPAGTLVNDSGTIYLVSENGRKGIPSLDVFNSFKYSFKKVVISNAADRALSDDGLLAMRNLAAPLAPSVPIISGGGTTIETNSIQVYTFLSIITGGGQLSYQVDWGDGSAAATGLTGQSGASVSAQHAWAAVGTYTITATATASNGQSAQGTLSVAVQSPAVVIQSPSAPAVTAVTGAYPVATVDFSIKSTDPNGNNLTYTIDWNDSTPQTTLTGASGAAVATTHAWSYIGDYNIAITVGNGKGGSASTTYPIKISSDPTVFGPAVTVLAPNGGETLTQGQPYLISWKRNWMPDQAYGKVDIFYSHAGANVSITTGVLDSSYSWIPVDLAGGSDYRIVVISRGSSSTGVVISDQSDGPFTINQVLGASNSSGSSGY
;
A
#
# COMPACT_ATOMS: atom_id res chain seq x y z
N MET A 1 39.79 -19.58 -13.06
CA MET A 1 40.12 -19.15 -11.69
C MET A 1 41.27 -18.15 -11.80
N THR A 2 41.27 -16.91 -11.35
CA THR A 2 40.28 -15.96 -10.82
C THR A 2 41.02 -14.60 -10.90
N ASN A 3 40.32 -13.46 -10.97
CA ASN A 3 40.86 -12.08 -11.02
C ASN A 3 41.18 -11.42 -12.38
N LYS A 4 40.37 -11.69 -13.42
CA LYS A 4 40.21 -10.75 -14.56
C LYS A 4 38.75 -10.44 -14.90
N LEU A 5 37.87 -10.51 -13.90
CA LEU A 5 36.43 -10.26 -14.04
C LEU A 5 35.92 -9.37 -12.90
N ARG A 6 36.48 -8.17 -12.74
CA ARG A 6 35.92 -7.05 -11.93
C ARG A 6 36.16 -5.66 -12.54
N ILE A 7 36.55 -5.59 -13.81
CA ILE A 7 36.71 -4.35 -14.60
C ILE A 7 36.04 -4.59 -15.95
N GLN A 8 34.71 -4.76 -15.96
CA GLN A 8 33.87 -4.77 -17.17
C GLN A 8 32.37 -4.80 -16.82
N ILE A 9 31.98 -4.05 -15.79
CA ILE A 9 30.60 -3.67 -15.52
C ILE A 9 30.65 -2.16 -15.26
N ILE A 10 29.72 -1.41 -15.85
CA ILE A 10 29.75 0.05 -16.10
C ILE A 10 30.50 0.42 -17.40
N LEU A 11 30.06 -0.12 -18.54
CA LEU A 11 30.23 0.54 -19.87
C LEU A 11 29.34 -0.05 -20.97
N LEU A 12 28.16 -0.60 -20.63
CA LEU A 12 27.24 -1.14 -21.64
C LEU A 12 25.77 -0.95 -21.25
N VAL A 13 25.32 0.30 -21.22
CA VAL A 13 23.93 0.67 -21.54
C VAL A 13 23.98 1.95 -22.37
N ILE A 14 24.59 1.86 -23.56
CA ILE A 14 24.41 2.82 -24.65
C ILE A 14 24.25 1.99 -25.93
N ALA A 15 23.01 1.67 -26.27
CA ALA A 15 22.50 1.49 -27.64
C ALA A 15 21.02 1.08 -27.61
N LEU A 16 20.10 2.05 -27.53
CA LEU A 16 18.88 2.08 -28.35
C LEU A 16 18.10 3.38 -28.08
N LEU A 17 18.29 4.39 -28.94
CA LEU A 17 17.26 5.34 -29.41
C LEU A 17 17.93 6.37 -30.32
N VAL A 18 17.91 6.08 -31.62
CA VAL A 18 17.97 7.10 -32.66
C VAL A 18 16.51 7.38 -33.04
N ALA A 19 15.98 8.49 -32.55
CA ALA A 19 14.96 9.34 -33.20
C ALA A 19 14.48 10.38 -32.18
N GLY A 20 15.08 11.56 -32.20
CA GLY A 20 14.72 12.68 -31.33
C GLY A 20 15.95 13.45 -30.90
N SER A 21 16.26 14.52 -31.63
CA SER A 21 17.30 15.47 -31.29
C SER A 21 16.93 16.18 -29.98
N VAL A 22 17.22 15.56 -28.83
CA VAL A 22 17.24 16.26 -27.55
C VAL A 22 18.68 16.72 -27.34
N THR A 23 18.95 17.94 -27.77
CA THR A 23 20.13 18.67 -27.30
C THR A 23 19.95 18.92 -25.81
N TRP A 24 20.54 18.07 -24.97
CA TRP A 24 20.77 18.42 -23.59
C TRP A 24 21.75 19.59 -23.60
N SER A 25 21.24 20.80 -23.36
CA SER A 25 22.10 21.87 -22.85
C SER A 25 22.52 21.44 -21.45
N ILE A 26 23.64 20.72 -21.36
CA ILE A 26 24.41 20.65 -20.13
C ILE A 26 24.67 22.11 -19.75
N GLY A 27 24.06 22.54 -18.64
CA GLY A 27 24.32 23.85 -18.08
C GLY A 27 25.82 24.07 -18.03
N LYS A 28 26.25 25.28 -18.38
CA LYS A 28 27.62 25.74 -18.24
C LYS A 28 28.15 25.28 -16.87
N ALA A 29 29.35 24.68 -16.82
CA ALA A 29 29.95 24.29 -15.55
C ALA A 29 29.93 25.50 -14.59
N HIS A 30 29.31 25.32 -13.42
CA HIS A 30 29.29 26.33 -12.37
C HIS A 30 30.46 26.04 -11.45
N ALA A 31 31.30 27.04 -11.20
CA ALA A 31 32.39 26.92 -10.25
C ALA A 31 31.84 26.39 -8.92
N SER A 32 32.60 25.50 -8.29
CA SER A 32 32.34 25.03 -6.94
C SER A 32 32.12 26.25 -6.05
N SER A 33 31.19 26.13 -5.12
CA SER A 33 30.93 27.18 -4.15
C SER A 33 32.22 27.62 -3.45
N ALA A 34 32.41 28.93 -3.28
CA ALA A 34 33.46 29.45 -2.41
C ALA A 34 33.43 28.67 -1.09
N GLY A 35 34.59 28.16 -0.68
CA GLY A 35 34.97 27.32 0.48
C GLY A 35 34.97 25.83 0.27
N SER A 36 34.54 25.40 -0.91
CA SER A 36 34.86 24.08 -1.39
C SER A 36 36.37 23.91 -1.51
N VAL A 37 36.84 22.69 -1.25
CA VAL A 37 38.21 22.30 -1.52
C VAL A 37 38.20 21.34 -2.69
N VAL A 38 38.97 21.66 -3.72
CA VAL A 38 39.01 20.90 -4.97
C VAL A 38 40.43 20.43 -5.30
N LEU A 39 40.55 19.26 -5.92
CA LEU A 39 41.80 18.70 -6.43
C LEU A 39 41.91 18.99 -7.92
N ALA A 40 42.91 19.74 -8.31
CA ALA A 40 43.22 20.00 -9.71
C ALA A 40 43.97 18.80 -10.34
N PRO A 41 43.91 18.62 -11.68
CA PRO A 41 44.60 17.52 -12.37
C PRO A 41 46.13 17.52 -12.19
N ASN A 42 46.73 18.66 -11.85
CA ASN A 42 48.16 18.79 -11.56
C ASN A 42 48.54 18.31 -10.15
N GLY A 43 47.58 17.85 -9.34
CA GLY A 43 47.79 17.39 -7.97
C GLY A 43 47.67 18.47 -6.90
N THR A 44 47.52 19.74 -7.28
CA THR A 44 47.34 20.83 -6.30
C THR A 44 45.93 20.81 -5.74
N VAL A 45 45.83 20.88 -4.41
CA VAL A 45 44.56 21.11 -3.71
C VAL A 45 44.33 22.61 -3.61
N TYR A 46 43.15 23.07 -4.02
CA TYR A 46 42.75 24.48 -3.98
C TYR A 46 41.57 24.69 -3.03
N LEU A 47 41.64 25.73 -2.20
CA LEU A 47 40.47 26.33 -1.57
C LEU A 47 39.84 27.32 -2.55
N ILE A 48 38.58 27.09 -2.89
CA ILE A 48 37.82 27.99 -3.77
C ILE A 48 37.34 29.19 -2.94
N GLY A 49 37.50 30.39 -3.47
CA GLY A 49 36.96 31.63 -2.90
C GLY A 49 35.95 32.26 -3.85
N ASN A 50 35.35 33.39 -3.44
CA ASN A 50 34.32 34.06 -4.25
C ASN A 50 34.83 34.53 -5.62
N THR A 51 36.11 34.89 -5.73
CA THR A 51 36.70 35.47 -6.95
C THR A 51 38.05 34.87 -7.32
N GLN A 52 38.59 33.97 -6.50
CA GLN A 52 39.93 33.43 -6.66
C GLN A 52 40.04 32.03 -6.07
N LYS A 53 40.98 31.23 -6.54
CA LYS A 53 41.38 29.94 -5.94
C LYS A 53 42.71 30.07 -5.23
N ARG A 54 42.88 29.44 -4.07
CA ARG A 54 44.13 29.50 -3.30
C ARG A 54 44.68 28.09 -3.09
N GLY A 55 45.88 27.83 -3.57
CA GLY A 55 46.52 26.51 -3.44
C GLY A 55 47.06 26.26 -2.04
N PHE A 56 46.94 25.03 -1.55
CA PHE A 56 47.70 24.57 -0.38
C PHE A 56 49.12 24.19 -0.81
N SER A 57 50.12 24.70 -0.11
CA SER A 57 51.54 24.50 -0.47
C SER A 57 52.06 23.07 -0.19
N SER A 58 51.40 22.31 0.68
CA SER A 58 51.66 20.89 0.92
C SER A 58 50.45 20.19 1.56
N ALA A 59 50.50 18.86 1.66
CA ALA A 59 49.48 18.08 2.37
C ALA A 59 49.45 18.42 3.88
N GLU A 60 50.61 18.69 4.48
CA GLU A 60 50.71 19.06 5.89
C GLU A 60 50.15 20.44 6.15
N VAL A 61 50.36 21.38 5.23
CA VAL A 61 49.70 22.69 5.27
C VAL A 61 48.19 22.51 5.20
N PHE A 62 47.69 21.66 4.30
CA PHE A 62 46.27 21.32 4.21
C PHE A 62 45.70 20.74 5.53
N PHE A 63 46.42 19.79 6.17
CA PHE A 63 46.03 19.24 7.47
C PHE A 63 46.14 20.24 8.62
N SER A 64 47.12 21.16 8.57
CA SER A 64 47.33 22.18 9.59
C SER A 64 46.10 23.09 9.73
N GLN A 65 45.45 23.36 8.59
CA GLN A 65 44.22 24.16 8.45
C GLN A 65 42.95 23.41 8.87
N GLY A 66 43.08 22.14 9.31
CA GLY A 66 41.97 21.32 9.82
C GLY A 66 41.19 20.55 8.76
N TYR A 67 41.61 20.60 7.50
CA TYR A 67 40.96 19.87 6.41
C TYR A 67 41.39 18.39 6.34
N LYS A 68 40.60 17.59 5.61
CA LYS A 68 40.81 16.15 5.38
C LYS A 68 40.55 15.83 3.91
N PHE A 69 41.30 14.89 3.34
CA PHE A 69 41.15 14.52 1.93
C PHE A 69 39.77 13.96 1.58
N SER A 70 39.06 13.38 2.55
CA SER A 70 37.67 12.91 2.38
C SER A 70 36.68 14.02 2.01
N GLY A 71 37.03 15.29 2.25
CA GLY A 71 36.22 16.45 1.88
C GLY A 71 36.65 17.13 0.58
N VAL A 72 37.57 16.54 -0.18
CA VAL A 72 38.09 17.12 -1.43
C VAL A 72 37.35 16.53 -2.63
N THR A 73 36.83 17.38 -3.49
CA THR A 73 36.22 16.99 -4.78
C THR A 73 37.18 17.24 -5.94
N THR A 74 36.91 16.71 -7.12
CA THR A 74 37.70 17.04 -8.32
C THR A 74 37.34 18.43 -8.83
N ALA A 75 38.34 19.25 -9.19
CA ALA A 75 38.11 20.57 -9.77
C ALA A 75 37.52 20.45 -11.19
N ASP A 76 36.56 21.32 -11.51
CA ASP A 76 36.02 21.44 -12.86
C ASP A 76 36.65 22.60 -13.65
N SER A 77 36.20 22.83 -14.89
CA SER A 77 36.75 23.89 -15.73
C SER A 77 36.45 25.31 -15.21
N ALA A 78 35.36 25.48 -14.47
CA ALA A 78 34.99 26.77 -13.89
C ALA A 78 35.84 27.08 -12.65
N ASP A 79 36.11 26.09 -11.81
CA ASP A 79 37.05 26.18 -10.68
C ASP A 79 38.45 26.58 -11.15
N LEU A 80 38.95 25.90 -12.18
CA LEU A 80 40.29 26.14 -12.71
C LEU A 80 40.43 27.51 -13.40
N SER A 81 39.32 28.09 -13.85
CA SER A 81 39.29 29.42 -14.48
C SER A 81 39.40 30.58 -13.49
N LEU A 82 39.22 30.33 -12.18
CA LEU A 82 39.36 31.38 -11.17
C LEU A 82 40.81 31.88 -11.09
N PRO A 83 41.04 33.19 -10.95
CA PRO A 83 42.36 33.76 -10.65
C PRO A 83 43.04 33.10 -9.45
N ASP A 84 44.37 32.96 -9.49
CA ASP A 84 45.12 32.49 -8.32
C ASP A 84 45.21 33.59 -7.26
N GLY A 85 44.83 33.25 -6.03
CA GLY A 85 45.06 34.06 -4.84
C GLY A 85 46.33 33.64 -4.10
N PRO A 86 46.65 34.29 -2.97
CA PRO A 86 47.82 33.96 -2.17
C PRO A 86 47.84 32.49 -1.74
N VAL A 87 48.98 31.83 -1.88
CA VAL A 87 49.16 30.44 -1.43
C VAL A 87 48.85 30.31 0.07
N ILE A 88 48.22 29.21 0.46
CA ILE A 88 47.95 28.91 1.86
C ILE A 88 49.20 28.28 2.47
N THR A 89 49.59 28.76 3.66
CA THR A 89 50.72 28.28 4.46
C THR A 89 50.20 27.61 5.74
N TYR A 90 51.10 27.14 6.61
CA TYR A 90 50.73 26.57 7.91
C TYR A 90 49.84 27.52 8.73
N ALA A 91 48.81 26.96 9.35
CA ALA A 91 47.97 27.73 10.28
C ALA A 91 48.75 28.08 11.55
N ASP A 92 48.45 29.24 12.14
CA ASP A 92 48.93 29.58 13.48
C ASP A 92 48.50 28.51 14.51
N GLY A 93 49.36 28.28 15.51
CA GLY A 93 49.25 27.19 16.48
C GLY A 93 49.72 25.83 15.96
N THR A 94 50.19 25.74 14.73
CA THR A 94 50.68 24.47 14.16
C THR A 94 52.05 24.12 14.72
N LEU A 95 52.16 22.93 15.31
CA LEU A 95 53.43 22.31 15.68
C LEU A 95 53.99 21.56 14.47
N VAL A 96 55.21 21.89 14.07
CA VAL A 96 55.82 21.35 12.85
C VAL A 96 57.33 21.23 13.01
N LYS A 97 57.93 20.22 12.39
CA LYS A 97 59.39 20.03 12.32
C LYS A 97 59.82 19.70 10.90
N GLY A 98 61.04 20.07 10.54
CA GLY A 98 61.66 19.67 9.28
C GLY A 98 62.40 18.32 9.40
N SER A 99 63.46 18.20 8.60
CA SER A 99 64.46 17.14 8.71
C SER A 99 65.29 17.26 10.01
N ASP A 100 65.57 18.49 10.44
CA ASP A 100 66.19 18.81 11.72
C ASP A 100 65.24 18.47 12.90
N PRO A 101 65.75 18.00 14.06
CA PRO A 101 64.93 17.65 15.21
C PRO A 101 64.22 18.83 15.89
N THR A 102 64.58 20.09 15.56
CA THR A 102 63.97 21.28 16.14
C THR A 102 62.47 21.32 15.82
N VAL A 103 61.66 21.44 16.87
CA VAL A 103 60.22 21.62 16.78
C VAL A 103 59.92 23.10 16.77
N TYR A 104 59.02 23.51 15.87
CA TYR A 104 58.55 24.88 15.74
C TYR A 104 57.05 24.94 16.02
N ILE A 105 56.60 26.07 16.55
CA ILE A 105 55.20 26.49 16.49
C ILE A 105 55.06 27.67 15.53
N ILE A 106 54.06 27.63 14.66
CA ILE A 106 53.72 28.73 13.76
C ILE A 106 52.85 29.73 14.52
N SER A 107 53.20 31.00 14.51
CA SER A 107 52.51 32.05 15.27
C SER A 107 52.75 33.41 14.63
N GLY A 108 51.68 34.16 14.31
CA GLY A 108 51.79 35.48 13.68
C GLY A 108 52.52 35.44 12.34
N GLY A 109 52.43 34.33 11.61
CA GLY A 109 53.18 34.11 10.36
C GLY A 109 54.68 33.83 10.53
N LEU A 110 55.18 33.67 11.75
CA LEU A 110 56.57 33.29 12.06
C LEU A 110 56.67 31.83 12.50
N LYS A 111 57.83 31.20 12.28
CA LYS A 111 58.18 29.92 12.93
C LYS A 111 58.97 30.19 14.20
N MET A 112 58.47 29.75 15.33
CA MET A 112 59.12 29.95 16.63
C MET A 112 59.69 28.63 17.14
N PRO A 113 61.02 28.50 17.29
CA PRO A 113 61.64 27.26 17.74
C PRO A 113 61.43 27.05 19.24
N PHE A 114 61.14 25.82 19.66
CA PHE A 114 61.23 25.46 21.08
C PHE A 114 62.70 25.27 21.47
N ALA A 115 63.16 25.97 22.51
CA ALA A 115 64.55 25.90 22.93
C ALA A 115 64.91 24.54 23.58
N SER A 116 63.91 23.80 24.09
CA SER A 116 64.09 22.49 24.68
C SER A 116 62.80 21.67 24.72
N ALA A 117 62.93 20.35 24.87
CA ALA A 117 61.80 19.46 25.13
C ALA A 117 61.06 19.81 26.44
N THR A 118 61.77 20.34 27.44
CA THR A 118 61.18 20.81 28.70
C THR A 118 60.26 22.00 28.47
N ALA A 119 60.65 22.97 27.63
CA ALA A 119 59.78 24.08 27.27
C ALA A 119 58.53 23.60 26.52
N PHE A 120 58.70 22.66 25.57
CA PHE A 120 57.61 22.09 24.79
C PHE A 120 56.59 21.31 25.65
N LEU A 121 57.06 20.33 26.43
CA LEU A 121 56.21 19.49 27.27
C LEU A 121 55.64 20.25 28.48
N GLY A 122 56.40 21.20 29.01
CA GLY A 122 55.98 22.03 30.14
C GLY A 122 54.82 22.97 29.80
N LEU A 123 54.72 23.41 28.55
CA LEU A 123 53.55 24.08 27.98
C LEU A 123 52.44 23.10 27.55
N GLY A 124 52.54 21.82 27.90
CA GLY A 124 51.49 20.83 27.61
C GLY A 124 51.34 20.42 26.15
N TYR A 125 52.26 20.84 25.26
CA TYR A 125 52.27 20.34 23.88
C TYR A 125 52.67 18.87 23.81
N SER A 126 52.26 18.19 22.73
CA SER A 126 52.48 16.76 22.53
C SER A 126 53.21 16.47 21.22
N PHE A 127 54.23 15.61 21.26
CA PHE A 127 54.97 15.19 20.07
C PHE A 127 54.06 14.47 19.05
N ALA A 128 52.96 13.85 19.51
CA ALA A 128 51.96 13.21 18.65
C ALA A 128 51.13 14.19 17.80
N ASN A 129 51.29 15.50 18.02
CA ASN A 129 50.62 16.57 17.28
C ASN A 129 51.56 17.32 16.33
N ILE A 130 52.83 16.92 16.24
CA ILE A 130 53.80 17.55 15.35
C ILE A 130 53.60 17.04 13.92
N LEU A 131 53.47 17.97 12.98
CA LEU A 131 53.55 17.68 11.55
C LEU A 131 55.01 17.61 11.10
N THR A 132 55.30 16.74 10.14
CA THR A 132 56.63 16.67 9.51
C THR A 132 56.58 17.40 8.18
N ASP A 133 57.32 18.51 8.06
CA ASP A 133 57.35 19.35 6.87
C ASP A 133 58.06 18.66 5.70
N SER A 134 57.33 17.84 4.95
CA SER A 134 57.86 17.11 3.80
C SER A 134 58.10 18.00 2.57
N GLY A 135 57.42 19.16 2.51
CA GLY A 135 57.49 20.12 1.40
C GLY A 135 58.57 21.20 1.54
N ASN A 136 59.41 21.17 2.58
CA ASN A 136 60.37 22.23 2.91
C ASN A 136 59.74 23.63 2.97
N ILE A 137 58.47 23.73 3.40
CA ILE A 137 57.76 25.02 3.50
C ILE A 137 58.33 25.86 4.64
N LEU A 138 58.81 25.22 5.71
CA LEU A 138 59.40 25.88 6.88
C LEU A 138 60.56 26.80 6.54
N GLN A 139 61.36 26.48 5.51
CA GLN A 139 62.50 27.32 5.14
C GLN A 139 62.07 28.70 4.61
N ASN A 140 60.84 28.80 4.10
CA ASN A 140 60.25 30.02 3.55
C ASN A 140 59.51 30.86 4.60
N ILE A 141 59.42 30.37 5.85
CA ILE A 141 58.81 31.09 6.96
C ILE A 141 59.93 31.71 7.81
N SER A 142 59.83 33.02 8.06
CA SER A 142 60.79 33.76 8.89
C SER A 142 60.82 33.24 10.32
N THR A 143 62.02 33.14 10.90
CA THR A 143 62.22 32.66 12.27
C THR A 143 61.89 33.76 13.27
N GLY A 144 61.00 33.47 14.23
CA GLY A 144 60.68 34.32 15.36
C GLY A 144 61.49 33.98 16.62
N ALA A 145 61.11 34.58 17.75
CA ALA A 145 61.77 34.34 19.03
C ALA A 145 61.61 32.87 19.49
N ALA A 146 62.62 32.36 20.20
CA ALA A 146 62.57 31.01 20.74
C ALA A 146 61.61 30.90 21.93
N VAL A 147 60.81 29.84 21.95
CA VAL A 147 59.97 29.46 23.09
C VAL A 147 60.83 28.69 24.09
N ALA A 148 61.37 29.41 25.08
CA ALA A 148 62.38 28.87 25.99
C ALA A 148 61.86 28.47 27.38
N SER A 149 60.72 29.01 27.81
CA SER A 149 60.16 28.79 29.15
C SER A 149 58.93 27.89 29.12
N SER A 150 58.86 26.95 30.07
CA SER A 150 57.70 26.09 30.29
C SER A 150 56.52 26.79 30.98
N THR A 151 56.71 28.03 31.47
CA THR A 151 55.69 28.80 32.19
C THR A 151 55.36 30.13 31.53
N ALA A 152 55.92 30.39 30.35
CA ALA A 152 55.54 31.56 29.55
C ALA A 152 54.11 31.41 29.02
N ALA A 153 53.49 32.52 28.64
CA ALA A 153 52.23 32.46 27.91
C ALA A 153 52.43 31.66 26.62
N HIS A 154 51.44 30.86 26.23
CA HIS A 154 51.51 30.13 24.99
C HIS A 154 51.56 31.12 23.82
N PRO A 155 52.32 30.80 22.75
CA PRO A 155 52.27 31.53 21.50
C PRO A 155 50.87 31.74 20.93
N ALA A 156 50.66 32.88 20.25
CA ALA A 156 49.44 33.16 19.51
C ALA A 156 49.14 32.05 18.49
N GLY A 157 47.86 31.70 18.35
CA GLY A 157 47.38 30.53 17.62
C GLY A 157 47.14 29.31 18.50
N THR A 158 47.65 29.28 19.74
CA THR A 158 47.44 28.15 20.65
C THR A 158 46.03 28.16 21.23
N LEU A 159 45.40 26.99 21.28
CA LEU A 159 44.13 26.79 21.99
C LEU A 159 44.41 26.30 23.41
N VAL A 160 43.93 27.04 24.41
CA VAL A 160 44.12 26.73 25.83
C VAL A 160 42.79 26.45 26.52
N ASN A 161 42.77 25.47 27.41
CA ASN A 161 41.64 25.17 28.28
C ASN A 161 41.89 25.80 29.66
N ASP A 162 40.99 26.69 30.07
CA ASP A 162 40.97 27.30 31.39
C ASP A 162 39.69 26.86 32.11
N SER A 163 39.83 25.85 32.97
CA SER A 163 38.75 25.32 33.82
C SER A 163 37.46 24.94 33.06
N GLY A 164 37.59 24.45 31.82
CA GLY A 164 36.47 24.03 30.97
C GLY A 164 36.15 25.00 29.83
N THR A 165 36.59 26.25 29.92
CA THR A 165 36.41 27.24 28.85
C THR A 165 37.61 27.21 27.91
N ILE A 166 37.36 27.11 26.60
CA ILE A 166 38.42 27.14 25.59
C ILE A 166 38.67 28.57 25.14
N TYR A 167 39.94 28.97 25.14
CA TYR A 167 40.41 30.24 24.62
C TYR A 167 41.39 30.03 23.46
N LEU A 168 41.33 30.92 22.47
CA LEU A 168 42.40 31.10 21.49
C LEU A 168 43.37 32.17 22.02
N VAL A 169 44.64 31.84 22.19
CA VAL A 169 45.67 32.85 22.41
C VAL A 169 45.89 33.61 21.11
N SER A 170 45.79 34.92 21.16
CA SER A 170 45.93 35.85 20.05
C SER A 170 47.13 36.77 20.28
N GLU A 171 47.47 37.59 19.30
CA GLU A 171 48.53 38.60 19.45
C GLU A 171 48.20 39.67 20.51
N ASN A 172 46.91 39.89 20.80
CA ASN A 172 46.44 40.96 21.70
C ASN A 172 46.01 40.46 23.08
N GLY A 173 46.02 39.15 23.33
CA GLY A 173 45.49 38.55 24.55
C GLY A 173 44.86 37.18 24.31
N ARG A 174 43.79 36.85 25.03
CA ARG A 174 43.04 35.60 24.85
C ARG A 174 41.60 35.88 24.40
N LYS A 175 41.16 35.19 23.34
CA LYS A 175 39.77 35.23 22.87
C LYS A 175 38.98 34.03 23.37
N GLY A 176 37.87 34.26 24.06
CA GLY A 176 36.97 33.19 24.48
C GLY A 176 36.23 32.56 23.31
N ILE A 177 36.15 31.23 23.25
CA ILE A 177 35.36 30.52 22.23
C ILE A 177 33.99 30.19 22.82
N PRO A 178 32.92 30.92 22.45
CA PRO A 178 31.66 30.90 23.21
C PRO A 178 30.81 29.65 22.97
N SER A 179 31.09 28.86 21.93
CA SER A 179 30.35 27.64 21.63
C SER A 179 31.15 26.62 20.82
N LEU A 180 30.67 25.38 20.82
CA LEU A 180 31.21 24.32 19.97
C LEU A 180 31.05 24.64 18.48
N ASP A 181 30.02 25.40 18.09
CA ASP A 181 29.81 25.82 16.70
C ASP A 181 30.89 26.81 16.25
N VAL A 182 31.24 27.78 17.09
CA VAL A 182 32.39 28.66 16.83
C VAL A 182 33.66 27.81 16.72
N PHE A 183 33.92 26.93 17.68
CA PHE A 183 35.09 26.04 17.64
C PHE A 183 35.19 25.24 16.31
N ASN A 184 34.09 24.61 15.91
CA ASN A 184 34.01 23.80 14.69
C ASN A 184 34.07 24.64 13.40
N SER A 185 33.62 25.90 13.42
CA SER A 185 33.70 26.80 12.26
C SER A 185 35.15 27.08 11.83
N PHE A 186 36.08 27.11 12.78
CA PHE A 186 37.52 27.24 12.51
C PHE A 186 38.21 25.92 12.19
N LYS A 187 37.50 24.78 12.20
CA LYS A 187 38.05 23.43 12.08
C LYS A 187 39.08 23.09 13.17
N TYR A 188 38.91 23.68 14.36
CA TYR A 188 39.72 23.34 15.52
C TYR A 188 39.47 21.90 15.98
N SER A 189 40.43 21.38 16.75
CA SER A 189 40.38 20.01 17.28
C SER A 189 40.81 20.02 18.74
N PHE A 190 40.02 19.36 19.60
CA PHE A 190 40.36 19.20 21.02
C PHE A 190 41.70 18.50 21.23
N LYS A 191 42.18 17.72 20.24
CA LYS A 191 43.52 17.10 20.26
C LYS A 191 44.65 18.15 20.36
N LYS A 192 44.42 19.37 19.86
CA LYS A 192 45.41 20.47 19.85
C LYS A 192 45.27 21.40 21.07
N VAL A 193 44.27 21.18 21.93
CA VAL A 193 44.04 22.03 23.10
C VAL A 193 44.99 21.63 24.21
N VAL A 194 45.68 22.62 24.79
CA VAL A 194 46.56 22.43 25.96
C VAL A 194 45.93 23.05 27.21
N ILE A 195 46.43 22.71 28.40
CA ILE A 195 45.95 23.32 29.65
C ILE A 195 46.58 24.71 29.80
N SER A 196 45.76 25.70 30.16
CA SER A 196 46.25 27.06 30.42
C SER A 196 47.16 27.13 31.65
N ASN A 197 48.18 27.99 31.60
CA ASN A 197 49.06 28.30 32.71
C ASN A 197 48.79 29.71 33.29
N ALA A 198 49.57 30.10 34.31
CA ALA A 198 49.39 31.38 34.98
C ALA A 198 49.63 32.59 34.05
N ALA A 199 50.55 32.46 33.09
CA ALA A 199 50.85 33.52 32.14
C ALA A 199 49.74 33.68 31.09
N ASP A 200 49.09 32.60 30.65
CA ASP A 200 47.90 32.70 29.77
C ASP A 200 46.74 33.40 30.45
N ARG A 201 46.50 33.09 31.73
CA ARG A 201 45.43 33.70 32.52
C ARG A 201 45.69 35.18 32.83
N ALA A 202 46.96 35.60 32.77
CA ALA A 202 47.37 37.00 32.91
C ALA A 202 47.27 37.80 31.60
N LEU A 203 47.01 37.15 30.46
CA LEU A 203 46.79 37.85 29.20
C LEU A 203 45.49 38.67 29.25
N SER A 204 45.50 39.82 28.58
CA SER A 204 44.32 40.66 28.39
C SER A 204 43.17 39.88 27.77
N ASP A 205 41.94 40.22 28.15
CA ASP A 205 40.75 39.73 27.47
C ASP A 205 40.64 40.41 26.09
N ASP A 206 40.74 39.62 25.02
CA ASP A 206 40.59 40.07 23.64
C ASP A 206 39.16 39.77 23.11
N GLY A 207 38.20 39.56 24.02
CA GLY A 207 36.79 39.37 23.74
C GLY A 207 36.45 37.96 23.24
N LEU A 208 35.29 37.84 22.59
CA LEU A 208 34.79 36.56 22.08
C LEU A 208 35.24 36.35 20.63
N LEU A 209 35.68 35.13 20.32
CA LEU A 209 35.93 34.70 18.95
C LEU A 209 34.59 34.60 18.22
N ALA A 210 34.41 35.42 17.18
CA ALA A 210 33.26 35.32 16.30
C ALA A 210 33.37 34.07 15.43
N MET A 211 32.23 33.48 15.05
CA MET A 211 32.17 32.33 14.14
C MET A 211 32.94 32.63 12.85
N ARG A 212 33.78 31.69 12.39
CA ARG A 212 34.58 31.87 11.18
C ARG A 212 33.65 31.96 9.98
N ASN A 213 33.60 33.13 9.34
CA ASN A 213 32.97 33.30 8.04
C ASN A 213 33.92 32.80 6.94
N LEU A 214 34.11 31.47 6.86
CA LEU A 214 34.65 30.87 5.65
C LEU A 214 33.55 30.98 4.61
N ALA A 215 33.76 31.73 3.53
CA ALA A 215 33.02 31.45 2.31
C ALA A 215 33.27 29.97 2.01
N ALA A 216 32.25 29.10 2.24
CA ALA A 216 31.95 27.67 2.02
C ALA A 216 30.41 27.61 1.81
N PRO A 217 29.78 26.74 0.99
CA PRO A 217 28.43 26.98 0.45
C PRO A 217 27.43 27.21 1.57
N LEU A 218 27.09 28.47 1.76
CA LEU A 218 26.02 28.89 2.63
C LEU A 218 24.65 28.69 1.94
N ALA A 219 24.62 28.13 0.73
CA ALA A 219 23.38 27.68 0.11
C ALA A 219 22.79 26.51 0.91
N PRO A 220 21.50 26.57 1.25
CA PRO A 220 20.81 25.41 1.79
C PRO A 220 20.78 24.26 0.80
N SER A 221 20.69 23.03 1.31
CA SER A 221 20.26 21.89 0.49
C SER A 221 18.86 22.14 -0.07
N VAL A 222 18.57 21.54 -1.24
CA VAL A 222 17.20 21.50 -1.79
C VAL A 222 16.23 21.07 -0.69
N PRO A 223 15.15 21.85 -0.44
CA PRO A 223 14.12 21.48 0.51
C PRO A 223 13.55 20.09 0.24
N ILE A 224 13.59 19.24 1.24
CA ILE A 224 12.81 18.00 1.27
C ILE A 224 11.41 18.37 1.73
N ILE A 225 10.43 18.13 0.86
CA ILE A 225 9.00 18.33 1.17
C ILE A 225 8.42 16.96 1.53
N SER A 226 7.83 16.86 2.72
CA SER A 226 7.20 15.64 3.24
C SER A 226 5.95 15.98 4.06
N GLY A 227 5.30 14.98 4.65
CA GLY A 227 3.96 15.16 5.22
C GLY A 227 2.90 15.30 4.13
N GLY A 228 1.66 15.57 4.54
CA GLY A 228 0.49 15.68 3.65
C GLY A 228 0.23 14.45 2.77
N GLY A 229 -0.89 14.47 2.05
CA GLY A 229 -1.16 13.52 0.97
C GLY A 229 -0.60 14.01 -0.37
N THR A 230 -0.24 13.09 -1.27
CA THR A 230 0.04 13.41 -2.69
C THR A 230 -1.18 13.23 -3.58
N THR A 231 -2.24 12.60 -3.06
CA THR A 231 -3.57 12.52 -3.68
C THR A 231 -4.60 12.85 -2.59
N ILE A 232 -5.33 13.96 -2.74
CA ILE A 232 -6.21 14.50 -1.70
C ILE A 232 -7.52 15.02 -2.28
N GLU A 233 -8.54 15.21 -1.43
CA GLU A 233 -9.82 15.79 -1.82
C GLU A 233 -9.79 17.33 -1.75
N THR A 234 -10.64 18.00 -2.56
CA THR A 234 -10.79 19.46 -2.49
C THR A 234 -11.16 19.93 -1.09
N ASN A 235 -10.66 21.11 -0.71
CA ASN A 235 -10.85 21.76 0.59
C ASN A 235 -10.33 20.94 1.80
N SER A 236 -9.60 19.85 1.59
CA SER A 236 -8.92 19.11 2.66
C SER A 236 -7.68 19.87 3.12
N ILE A 237 -7.61 20.20 4.42
CA ILE A 237 -6.42 20.84 5.02
C ILE A 237 -5.32 19.80 5.14
N GLN A 238 -4.20 20.06 4.48
CA GLN A 238 -2.99 19.25 4.51
C GLN A 238 -1.87 20.00 5.23
N VAL A 239 -1.04 19.27 5.97
CA VAL A 239 0.15 19.82 6.65
C VAL A 239 1.39 19.23 6.02
N TYR A 240 2.21 20.07 5.40
CA TYR A 240 3.49 19.70 4.83
C TYR A 240 4.64 20.19 5.69
N THR A 241 5.72 19.42 5.71
CA THR A 241 6.97 19.72 6.40
C THR A 241 8.10 19.96 5.40
N PHE A 242 8.97 20.91 5.73
CA PHE A 242 10.08 21.35 4.91
C PHE A 242 11.39 21.22 5.70
N LEU A 243 12.40 20.62 5.09
CA LEU A 243 13.70 20.38 5.72
C LEU A 243 14.83 20.69 4.75
N SER A 244 15.79 21.50 5.20
CA SER A 244 17.05 21.78 4.49
C SER A 244 18.22 21.83 5.48
N ILE A 245 19.43 21.65 4.96
CA ILE A 245 20.67 21.69 5.73
C ILE A 245 21.63 22.71 5.09
N ILE A 246 22.25 23.55 5.90
CA ILE A 246 23.41 24.38 5.54
C ILE A 246 24.67 23.70 6.07
N THR A 247 25.69 23.57 5.21
CA THR A 247 27.00 23.05 5.64
C THR A 247 27.64 24.03 6.63
N GLY A 248 27.78 23.61 7.89
CA GLY A 248 28.28 24.48 8.96
C GLY A 248 27.21 25.08 9.87
N GLY A 249 25.93 24.74 9.65
CA GLY A 249 24.81 25.20 10.47
C GLY A 249 24.32 26.60 10.09
N GLY A 250 23.35 27.12 10.85
CA GLY A 250 22.76 28.44 10.63
C GLY A 250 21.23 28.42 10.55
N GLN A 251 20.64 29.61 10.53
CA GLN A 251 19.19 29.79 10.42
C GLN A 251 18.74 29.80 8.96
N LEU A 252 17.57 29.22 8.72
CA LEU A 252 16.87 29.17 7.44
C LEU A 252 15.52 29.86 7.55
N SER A 253 15.13 30.51 6.45
CA SER A 253 13.76 30.98 6.20
C SER A 253 13.17 30.25 5.01
N TYR A 254 11.87 29.96 5.04
CA TYR A 254 11.16 29.30 3.95
C TYR A 254 10.05 30.17 3.38
N GLN A 255 9.90 30.12 2.05
CA GLN A 255 8.74 30.58 1.31
C GLN A 255 8.16 29.40 0.54
N VAL A 256 6.84 29.19 0.63
CA VAL A 256 6.17 28.05 -0.01
C VAL A 256 5.06 28.56 -0.93
N ASP A 257 5.20 28.29 -2.22
CA ASP A 257 4.15 28.47 -3.22
C ASP A 257 3.38 27.14 -3.36
N TRP A 258 2.05 27.20 -3.28
CA TRP A 258 1.17 26.03 -3.35
C TRP A 258 0.77 25.65 -4.78
N GLY A 259 1.15 26.45 -5.77
CA GLY A 259 0.92 26.20 -7.20
C GLY A 259 -0.49 26.50 -7.70
N ASP A 260 -1.36 27.04 -6.85
CA ASP A 260 -2.77 27.36 -7.15
C ASP A 260 -3.05 28.86 -7.29
N GLY A 261 -2.00 29.70 -7.21
CA GLY A 261 -2.10 31.15 -7.26
C GLY A 261 -2.53 31.80 -5.94
N SER A 262 -2.71 31.04 -4.87
CA SER A 262 -2.93 31.58 -3.53
C SER A 262 -1.67 32.26 -2.97
N ALA A 263 -1.82 32.99 -1.85
CA ALA A 263 -0.69 33.63 -1.20
C ALA A 263 0.31 32.58 -0.68
N ALA A 264 1.59 32.77 -0.99
CA ALA A 264 2.65 31.90 -0.51
C ALA A 264 2.74 31.92 1.03
N ALA A 265 3.01 30.77 1.64
CA ALA A 265 3.33 30.72 3.06
C ALA A 265 4.71 31.34 3.30
N THR A 266 4.79 32.27 4.24
CA THR A 266 6.01 33.02 4.59
C THR A 266 6.19 33.06 6.11
N GLY A 267 7.31 33.62 6.60
CA GLY A 267 7.59 33.73 8.05
C GLY A 267 7.99 32.41 8.72
N LEU A 268 8.15 31.34 7.94
CA LEU A 268 8.62 30.04 8.42
C LEU A 268 10.14 30.11 8.62
N THR A 269 10.61 29.90 9.85
CA THR A 269 12.06 29.89 10.14
C THR A 269 12.45 28.70 11.01
N GLY A 270 13.66 28.18 10.80
CA GLY A 270 14.18 27.02 11.52
C GLY A 270 15.71 26.98 11.50
N GLN A 271 16.31 26.23 12.42
CA GLN A 271 17.75 25.95 12.37
C GLN A 271 18.04 24.93 11.27
N SER A 272 19.25 24.95 10.71
CA SER A 272 19.76 23.94 9.77
C SER A 272 19.50 22.53 10.32
N GLY A 273 18.83 21.68 9.53
CA GLY A 273 18.46 20.32 9.91
C GLY A 273 17.19 20.19 10.77
N ALA A 274 16.54 21.30 11.15
CA ALA A 274 15.22 21.28 11.77
C ALA A 274 14.11 21.37 10.70
N SER A 275 13.02 20.65 10.89
CA SER A 275 11.84 20.77 10.03
C SER A 275 10.94 21.94 10.47
N VAL A 276 10.32 22.60 9.49
CA VAL A 276 9.23 23.55 9.70
C VAL A 276 7.98 23.05 8.98
N SER A 277 6.80 23.47 9.39
CA SER A 277 5.53 23.03 8.79
C SER A 277 4.64 24.19 8.40
N ALA A 278 3.87 24.01 7.32
CA ALA A 278 2.78 24.89 6.93
C ALA A 278 1.59 24.05 6.45
N GLN A 279 0.40 24.65 6.52
CA GLN A 279 -0.84 23.99 6.12
C GLN A 279 -1.49 24.71 4.94
N HIS A 280 -2.17 23.96 4.08
CA HIS A 280 -2.91 24.49 2.92
C HIS A 280 -4.09 23.60 2.53
N ALA A 281 -5.03 24.16 1.77
CA ALA A 281 -6.14 23.43 1.17
C ALA A 281 -6.45 23.98 -0.22
N TRP A 282 -6.68 23.10 -1.19
CA TRP A 282 -6.96 23.47 -2.59
C TRP A 282 -8.46 23.43 -2.86
N ALA A 283 -9.02 24.54 -3.36
CA ALA A 283 -10.45 24.66 -3.61
C ALA A 283 -10.92 24.00 -4.93
N ALA A 284 -10.02 23.89 -5.91
CA ALA A 284 -10.32 23.34 -7.23
C ALA A 284 -9.59 22.01 -7.46
N VAL A 285 -10.18 21.17 -8.32
CA VAL A 285 -9.54 19.93 -8.77
C VAL A 285 -8.42 20.23 -9.75
N GLY A 286 -7.36 19.43 -9.71
CA GLY A 286 -6.21 19.61 -10.58
C GLY A 286 -4.93 19.04 -9.99
N THR A 287 -3.85 19.14 -10.74
CA THR A 287 -2.51 18.81 -10.27
C THR A 287 -1.77 20.09 -9.96
N TYR A 288 -1.29 20.21 -8.73
CA TYR A 288 -0.58 21.38 -8.23
C TYR A 288 0.86 21.02 -7.87
N THR A 289 1.78 21.94 -8.12
CA THR A 289 3.19 21.77 -7.76
C THR A 289 3.52 22.69 -6.59
N ILE A 290 3.67 22.11 -5.40
CA ILE A 290 4.21 22.82 -4.24
C ILE A 290 5.67 23.15 -4.56
N THR A 291 6.06 24.42 -4.42
CA THR A 291 7.44 24.88 -4.58
C THR A 291 7.90 25.52 -3.28
N ALA A 292 8.84 24.87 -2.59
CA ALA A 292 9.46 25.40 -1.38
C ALA A 292 10.81 26.02 -1.71
N THR A 293 11.04 27.26 -1.30
CA THR A 293 12.32 27.96 -1.38
C THR A 293 12.88 28.10 0.03
N ALA A 294 14.02 27.45 0.31
CA ALA A 294 14.79 27.69 1.53
C ALA A 294 15.84 28.77 1.24
N THR A 295 15.97 29.75 2.14
CA THR A 295 16.93 30.84 2.05
C THR A 295 17.73 30.93 3.35
N ALA A 296 19.05 30.92 3.24
CA ALA A 296 19.95 31.13 4.37
C ALA A 296 20.10 32.62 4.71
N SER A 297 20.60 32.92 5.92
CA SER A 297 20.78 34.30 6.41
C SER A 297 21.69 35.18 5.54
N ASN A 298 22.50 34.57 4.68
CA ASN A 298 23.37 35.26 3.73
C ASN A 298 22.72 35.50 2.35
N GLY A 299 21.44 35.17 2.19
CA GLY A 299 20.66 35.38 0.98
C GLY A 299 20.76 34.27 -0.07
N GLN A 300 21.54 33.22 0.14
CA GLN A 300 21.56 32.08 -0.80
C GLN A 300 20.35 31.18 -0.61
N SER A 301 19.81 30.66 -1.71
CA SER A 301 18.57 29.88 -1.71
C SER A 301 18.63 28.63 -2.56
N ALA A 302 17.82 27.63 -2.20
CA ALA A 302 17.57 26.43 -2.98
C ALA A 302 16.06 26.13 -3.04
N GLN A 303 15.62 25.54 -4.15
CA GLN A 303 14.22 25.20 -4.39
C GLN A 303 14.00 23.70 -4.54
N GLY A 304 12.93 23.21 -3.93
CA GLY A 304 12.44 21.84 -4.04
C GLY A 304 10.96 21.84 -4.38
N THR A 305 10.48 20.79 -5.04
CA THR A 305 9.09 20.69 -5.49
C THR A 305 8.44 19.36 -5.11
N LEU A 306 7.11 19.38 -4.96
CA LEU A 306 6.27 18.21 -4.73
C LEU A 306 4.97 18.36 -5.52
N SER A 307 4.59 17.32 -6.27
CA SER A 307 3.33 17.29 -7.02
C SER A 307 2.20 16.70 -6.17
N VAL A 308 1.05 17.36 -6.17
CA VAL A 308 -0.16 16.97 -5.44
C VAL A 308 -1.33 16.91 -6.42
N ALA A 309 -2.01 15.77 -6.47
CA ALA A 309 -3.24 15.59 -7.22
C ALA A 309 -4.46 15.85 -6.32
N VAL A 310 -5.25 16.86 -6.67
CA VAL A 310 -6.49 17.22 -5.97
C VAL A 310 -7.67 16.71 -6.79
N GLN A 311 -8.43 15.82 -6.18
CA GLN A 311 -9.60 15.19 -6.78
C GLN A 311 -10.88 15.67 -6.11
N SER A 312 -12.00 15.54 -6.81
CA SER A 312 -13.31 15.72 -6.20
C SER A 312 -13.48 14.70 -5.05
N PRO A 313 -14.23 15.04 -4.00
CA PRO A 313 -14.58 14.08 -2.97
C PRO A 313 -15.17 12.81 -3.57
N ALA A 314 -14.76 11.65 -3.09
CA ALA A 314 -15.31 10.39 -3.57
C ALA A 314 -16.82 10.37 -3.25
N VAL A 315 -17.67 10.16 -4.27
CA VAL A 315 -19.10 9.95 -4.04
C VAL A 315 -19.26 8.57 -3.41
N VAL A 316 -19.46 8.53 -2.09
CA VAL A 316 -19.75 7.27 -1.38
C VAL A 316 -21.16 6.84 -1.74
N ILE A 317 -21.28 5.81 -2.58
CA ILE A 317 -22.56 5.17 -2.88
C ILE A 317 -22.94 4.32 -1.66
N GLN A 318 -23.95 4.75 -0.92
CA GLN A 318 -24.48 3.97 0.20
C GLN A 318 -25.50 2.98 -0.34
N SER A 319 -25.39 1.71 0.08
CA SER A 319 -26.37 0.70 -0.25
C SER A 319 -27.61 0.81 0.66
N PRO A 320 -28.81 0.51 0.15
CA PRO A 320 -29.98 0.34 0.99
C PRO A 320 -29.84 -0.87 1.94
N SER A 321 -30.65 -0.92 3.00
CA SER A 321 -30.75 -2.11 3.86
C SER A 321 -31.28 -3.30 3.07
N ALA A 322 -30.83 -4.51 3.43
CA ALA A 322 -31.40 -5.75 2.90
C ALA A 322 -32.94 -5.74 3.08
N PRO A 323 -33.70 -6.24 2.10
CA PRO A 323 -35.16 -6.26 2.20
C PRO A 323 -35.62 -7.05 3.42
N ALA A 324 -36.45 -6.43 4.25
CA ALA A 324 -37.22 -7.14 5.27
C ALA A 324 -38.53 -7.61 4.64
N VAL A 325 -38.77 -8.92 4.65
CA VAL A 325 -39.94 -9.56 4.05
C VAL A 325 -40.85 -10.06 5.15
N THR A 326 -42.13 -9.72 5.08
CA THR A 326 -43.19 -10.32 5.89
C THR A 326 -44.22 -10.90 4.93
N ALA A 327 -44.53 -12.19 5.07
CA ALA A 327 -45.55 -12.86 4.27
C ALA A 327 -46.47 -13.68 5.16
N VAL A 328 -47.72 -13.87 4.73
CA VAL A 328 -48.64 -14.86 5.33
C VAL A 328 -48.34 -16.26 4.79
N THR A 329 -48.66 -17.32 5.52
CA THR A 329 -48.59 -18.69 4.99
C THR A 329 -49.65 -18.92 3.91
N GLY A 330 -49.24 -19.40 2.73
CA GLY A 330 -50.16 -19.79 1.66
C GLY A 330 -50.55 -21.27 1.72
N ALA A 331 -51.81 -21.58 1.38
CA ALA A 331 -52.32 -22.94 1.25
C ALA A 331 -52.79 -23.21 -0.20
N TYR A 332 -52.41 -24.35 -0.76
CA TYR A 332 -52.86 -24.81 -2.09
C TYR A 332 -54.30 -25.39 -2.02
N PRO A 333 -55.18 -25.29 -3.04
CA PRO A 333 -54.95 -24.88 -4.44
C PRO A 333 -55.21 -23.43 -4.79
N VAL A 334 -55.76 -22.60 -3.90
CA VAL A 334 -56.03 -21.19 -4.22
C VAL A 334 -55.88 -20.29 -3.01
N ALA A 335 -54.65 -19.87 -2.73
CA ALA A 335 -54.41 -18.67 -1.95
C ALA A 335 -53.22 -17.92 -2.57
N THR A 336 -53.49 -16.73 -3.11
CA THR A 336 -52.45 -15.72 -3.31
C THR A 336 -51.80 -15.44 -1.96
N VAL A 337 -50.47 -15.42 -1.93
CA VAL A 337 -49.72 -15.05 -0.73
C VAL A 337 -49.40 -13.57 -0.80
N ASP A 338 -49.80 -12.83 0.22
CA ASP A 338 -49.48 -11.42 0.37
C ASP A 338 -48.05 -11.26 0.90
N PHE A 339 -47.26 -10.44 0.21
CA PHE A 339 -45.92 -10.03 0.58
C PHE A 339 -45.89 -8.56 0.93
N SER A 340 -45.31 -8.24 2.08
CA SER A 340 -44.92 -6.89 2.47
C SER A 340 -43.39 -6.82 2.56
N ILE A 341 -42.78 -5.94 1.76
CA ILE A 341 -41.34 -5.80 1.61
C ILE A 341 -40.93 -4.38 1.99
N LYS A 342 -39.89 -4.24 2.82
CA LYS A 342 -39.40 -2.92 3.26
C LYS A 342 -37.87 -2.87 3.30
N SER A 343 -37.32 -1.78 2.77
CA SER A 343 -35.91 -1.39 2.89
C SER A 343 -35.78 0.10 3.20
N THR A 344 -34.63 0.51 3.72
CA THR A 344 -34.27 1.91 3.95
C THR A 344 -32.99 2.26 3.22
N ASP A 345 -32.99 3.37 2.48
CA ASP A 345 -31.80 4.02 1.93
C ASP A 345 -31.34 5.14 2.89
N PRO A 346 -30.06 5.17 3.29
CA PRO A 346 -29.53 6.22 4.16
C PRO A 346 -29.65 7.65 3.60
N ASN A 347 -29.65 7.80 2.28
CA ASN A 347 -29.81 9.10 1.62
C ASN A 347 -31.28 9.40 1.27
N GLY A 348 -32.22 8.54 1.69
CA GLY A 348 -33.65 8.71 1.44
C GLY A 348 -34.05 8.53 -0.02
N ASN A 349 -33.21 7.92 -0.87
CA ASN A 349 -33.53 7.69 -2.28
C ASN A 349 -34.75 6.75 -2.44
N ASN A 350 -35.48 6.91 -3.54
CA ASN A 350 -36.48 5.93 -3.94
C ASN A 350 -35.81 4.58 -4.24
N LEU A 351 -36.52 3.51 -3.90
CA LEU A 351 -36.06 2.14 -4.00
C LEU A 351 -36.83 1.39 -5.07
N THR A 352 -36.09 0.56 -5.82
CA THR A 352 -36.63 -0.37 -6.81
C THR A 352 -36.34 -1.79 -6.34
N TYR A 353 -37.38 -2.60 -6.24
CA TYR A 353 -37.30 -4.00 -5.84
C TYR A 353 -37.52 -4.89 -7.06
N THR A 354 -36.70 -5.93 -7.21
CA THR A 354 -36.87 -7.00 -8.20
C THR A 354 -37.00 -8.32 -7.46
N ILE A 355 -38.10 -9.04 -7.70
CA ILE A 355 -38.48 -10.24 -6.98
C ILE A 355 -38.50 -11.42 -7.95
N ASP A 356 -37.73 -12.44 -7.63
CA ASP A 356 -37.74 -13.75 -8.29
C ASP A 356 -38.45 -14.76 -7.40
N TRP A 357 -39.59 -15.27 -7.87
CA TRP A 357 -40.47 -16.18 -7.14
C TRP A 357 -39.99 -17.63 -7.13
N ASN A 358 -38.91 -17.95 -7.85
CA ASN A 358 -38.31 -19.28 -7.93
C ASN A 358 -39.26 -20.37 -8.46
N ASP A 359 -40.18 -19.99 -9.36
CA ASP A 359 -41.19 -20.88 -9.94
C ASP A 359 -41.28 -20.78 -11.47
N SER A 360 -40.25 -20.21 -12.11
CA SER A 360 -40.17 -19.95 -13.55
C SER A 360 -41.20 -18.93 -14.09
N THR A 361 -41.95 -18.24 -13.22
CA THR A 361 -42.75 -17.09 -13.64
C THR A 361 -41.88 -15.85 -13.82
N PRO A 362 -42.32 -14.85 -14.62
CA PRO A 362 -41.58 -13.60 -14.77
C PRO A 362 -41.36 -12.87 -13.44
N GLN A 363 -40.19 -12.27 -13.28
CA GLN A 363 -39.85 -11.47 -12.10
C GLN A 363 -40.78 -10.26 -11.95
N THR A 364 -41.07 -9.89 -10.70
CA THR A 364 -41.90 -8.73 -10.37
C THR A 364 -41.02 -7.54 -9.99
N THR A 365 -41.32 -6.36 -10.54
CA THR A 365 -40.62 -5.11 -10.18
C THR A 365 -41.57 -4.15 -9.47
N LEU A 366 -41.15 -3.62 -8.31
CA LEU A 366 -41.89 -2.63 -7.53
C LEU A 366 -41.02 -1.39 -7.27
N THR A 367 -41.63 -0.23 -7.09
CA THR A 367 -40.93 0.98 -6.63
C THR A 367 -41.61 1.57 -5.40
N GLY A 368 -40.83 2.16 -4.50
CA GLY A 368 -41.34 2.76 -3.26
C GLY A 368 -40.37 3.74 -2.64
N ALA A 369 -40.86 4.62 -1.76
CA ALA A 369 -40.02 5.54 -1.00
C ALA A 369 -39.18 4.78 0.05
N SER A 370 -37.99 5.30 0.38
CA SER A 370 -37.17 4.76 1.48
C SER A 370 -37.98 4.66 2.78
N GLY A 371 -37.98 3.47 3.42
CA GLY A 371 -38.68 3.21 4.68
C GLY A 371 -40.19 2.92 4.56
N ALA A 372 -40.79 3.11 3.38
CA ALA A 372 -42.16 2.68 3.09
C ALA A 372 -42.18 1.19 2.69
N ALA A 373 -43.19 0.45 3.15
CA ALA A 373 -43.41 -0.92 2.72
C ALA A 373 -44.08 -0.93 1.35
N VAL A 374 -43.64 -1.82 0.46
CA VAL A 374 -44.31 -2.15 -0.79
C VAL A 374 -45.03 -3.49 -0.64
N ALA A 375 -46.21 -3.60 -1.23
CA ALA A 375 -47.02 -4.82 -1.16
C ALA A 375 -47.16 -5.45 -2.56
N THR A 376 -47.16 -6.78 -2.61
CA THR A 376 -47.47 -7.54 -3.82
C THR A 376 -48.03 -8.91 -3.43
N THR A 377 -48.56 -9.63 -4.41
CA THR A 377 -49.14 -10.95 -4.21
C THR A 377 -48.59 -11.91 -5.24
N HIS A 378 -48.33 -13.15 -4.85
CA HIS A 378 -47.95 -14.21 -5.79
C HIS A 378 -48.69 -15.51 -5.51
N ALA A 379 -48.90 -16.32 -6.54
CA ALA A 379 -49.54 -17.62 -6.43
C ALA A 379 -48.67 -18.67 -7.13
N TRP A 380 -48.37 -19.75 -6.41
CA TRP A 380 -47.62 -20.90 -6.95
C TRP A 380 -48.58 -21.93 -7.51
N SER A 381 -48.37 -22.30 -8.77
CA SER A 381 -49.15 -23.36 -9.44
C SER A 381 -48.87 -24.76 -8.88
N TYR A 382 -47.82 -24.93 -8.09
CA TYR A 382 -47.34 -26.22 -7.58
C TYR A 382 -47.04 -26.17 -6.08
N ILE A 383 -47.18 -27.32 -5.42
CA ILE A 383 -46.64 -27.54 -4.07
C ILE A 383 -45.12 -27.67 -4.13
N GLY A 384 -44.43 -27.21 -3.09
CA GLY A 384 -42.97 -27.24 -3.04
C GLY A 384 -42.39 -26.28 -2.02
N ASP A 385 -41.07 -26.35 -1.86
CA ASP A 385 -40.27 -25.38 -1.09
C ASP A 385 -39.63 -24.41 -2.09
N TYR A 386 -39.92 -23.11 -1.93
CA TYR A 386 -39.45 -22.04 -2.80
C TYR A 386 -38.55 -21.08 -2.03
N ASN A 387 -37.45 -20.66 -2.65
CA ASN A 387 -36.57 -19.65 -2.07
C ASN A 387 -36.62 -18.37 -2.91
N ILE A 388 -37.42 -17.41 -2.47
CA ILE A 388 -37.70 -16.17 -3.20
C ILE A 388 -36.49 -15.25 -3.09
N ALA A 389 -35.94 -14.76 -4.19
CA ALA A 389 -34.84 -13.79 -4.18
C ALA A 389 -35.37 -12.38 -4.38
N ILE A 390 -35.06 -11.47 -3.46
CA ILE A 390 -35.41 -10.05 -3.57
C ILE A 390 -34.14 -9.22 -3.64
N THR A 391 -34.00 -8.43 -4.71
CA THR A 391 -32.94 -7.43 -4.86
C THR A 391 -33.54 -6.05 -4.76
N VAL A 392 -32.92 -5.15 -4.00
CA VAL A 392 -33.30 -3.73 -3.91
C VAL A 392 -32.15 -2.85 -4.39
N GLY A 393 -32.46 -1.86 -5.22
CA GLY A 393 -31.52 -0.86 -5.70
C GLY A 393 -32.04 0.56 -5.46
N ASN A 394 -31.14 1.51 -5.22
CA ASN A 394 -31.48 2.92 -4.97
C ASN A 394 -31.35 3.84 -6.20
N GLY A 395 -31.11 3.27 -7.38
CA GLY A 395 -30.91 4.05 -8.63
C GLY A 395 -29.63 4.89 -8.68
N LYS A 396 -28.77 4.82 -7.66
CA LYS A 396 -27.47 5.50 -7.56
C LYS A 396 -26.28 4.52 -7.55
N GLY A 397 -26.54 3.25 -7.84
CA GLY A 397 -25.55 2.18 -7.88
C GLY A 397 -25.45 1.35 -6.60
N GLY A 398 -26.14 1.74 -5.52
CA GLY A 398 -26.22 0.98 -4.28
C GLY A 398 -27.29 -0.11 -4.37
N SER A 399 -26.95 -1.32 -3.95
CA SER A 399 -27.88 -2.45 -3.94
C SER A 399 -27.68 -3.35 -2.73
N ALA A 400 -28.74 -4.08 -2.38
CA ALA A 400 -28.73 -5.15 -1.40
C ALA A 400 -29.70 -6.25 -1.84
N SER A 401 -29.53 -7.47 -1.31
CA SER A 401 -30.41 -8.58 -1.61
C SER A 401 -30.70 -9.42 -0.36
N THR A 402 -31.79 -10.18 -0.42
CA THR A 402 -32.15 -11.18 0.58
C THR A 402 -32.81 -12.38 -0.12
N THR A 403 -32.91 -13.48 0.60
CA THR A 403 -33.73 -14.63 0.20
C THR A 403 -34.77 -14.95 1.26
N TYR A 404 -35.98 -15.31 0.85
CA TYR A 404 -37.08 -15.66 1.75
C TYR A 404 -37.62 -17.06 1.40
N PRO A 405 -37.45 -18.07 2.28
CA PRO A 405 -38.00 -19.39 2.06
C PRO A 405 -39.51 -19.41 2.34
N ILE A 406 -40.27 -20.04 1.44
CA ILE A 406 -41.69 -20.31 1.63
C ILE A 406 -42.00 -21.75 1.23
N LYS A 407 -42.87 -22.42 1.99
CA LYS A 407 -43.37 -23.76 1.68
C LYS A 407 -44.83 -23.67 1.26
N ILE A 408 -45.14 -24.25 0.10
CA ILE A 408 -46.49 -24.43 -0.41
C ILE A 408 -46.84 -25.91 -0.27
N SER A 409 -47.81 -26.23 0.59
CA SER A 409 -48.26 -27.61 0.82
C SER A 409 -49.77 -27.75 0.64
N SER A 410 -50.22 -28.98 0.39
CA SER A 410 -51.63 -29.33 0.52
C SER A 410 -52.01 -29.52 1.99
N ASP A 411 -53.25 -29.20 2.32
CA ASP A 411 -53.89 -29.69 3.55
C ASP A 411 -54.29 -31.16 3.31
N PRO A 412 -53.71 -32.14 4.04
CA PRO A 412 -54.02 -33.56 3.84
C PRO A 412 -55.46 -33.94 4.24
N THR A 413 -56.23 -33.05 4.86
CA THR A 413 -57.61 -33.35 5.29
C THR A 413 -58.67 -33.12 4.21
N VAL A 414 -58.28 -32.66 3.00
CA VAL A 414 -59.22 -32.17 1.98
C VAL A 414 -59.26 -33.00 0.68
N PHE A 415 -58.31 -33.92 0.44
CA PHE A 415 -58.23 -34.65 -0.83
C PHE A 415 -58.15 -36.18 -0.68
N GLY A 416 -59.00 -36.91 -1.42
CA GLY A 416 -59.07 -38.39 -1.50
C GLY A 416 -57.89 -39.05 -2.25
N PRO A 417 -57.99 -40.30 -2.75
CA PRO A 417 -56.86 -41.03 -3.34
C PRO A 417 -56.34 -40.33 -4.61
N ALA A 418 -55.03 -40.37 -4.85
CA ALA A 418 -54.37 -39.67 -5.98
C ALA A 418 -54.61 -40.31 -7.36
N VAL A 419 -54.99 -41.58 -7.38
CA VAL A 419 -55.37 -42.36 -8.57
C VAL A 419 -56.68 -43.10 -8.27
N THR A 420 -57.47 -43.44 -9.29
CA THR A 420 -58.67 -44.28 -9.22
C THR A 420 -58.65 -45.34 -10.32
N VAL A 421 -58.79 -46.62 -9.98
CA VAL A 421 -58.94 -47.73 -10.92
C VAL A 421 -60.35 -47.64 -11.55
N LEU A 422 -60.42 -47.70 -12.88
CA LEU A 422 -61.67 -47.60 -13.62
C LEU A 422 -62.11 -48.94 -14.21
N ALA A 423 -61.17 -49.79 -14.63
CA ALA A 423 -61.44 -51.12 -15.13
C ALA A 423 -60.19 -52.02 -15.10
N PRO A 424 -60.34 -53.34 -14.86
CA PRO A 424 -61.47 -53.98 -14.19
C PRO A 424 -61.72 -53.37 -12.80
N ASN A 425 -62.98 -53.10 -12.47
CA ASN A 425 -63.36 -52.46 -11.21
C ASN A 425 -64.36 -53.28 -10.37
N GLY A 426 -64.74 -54.48 -10.85
CA GLY A 426 -65.54 -55.45 -10.10
C GLY A 426 -66.62 -56.11 -10.96
N GLY A 427 -66.72 -57.43 -10.88
CA GLY A 427 -67.74 -58.25 -11.53
C GLY A 427 -67.42 -58.65 -12.97
N GLU A 428 -66.36 -58.12 -13.58
CA GLU A 428 -65.95 -58.52 -14.93
C GLU A 428 -65.46 -59.98 -14.95
N THR A 429 -65.58 -60.63 -16.11
CA THR A 429 -64.96 -61.95 -16.36
C THR A 429 -64.00 -61.82 -17.54
N LEU A 430 -62.71 -62.04 -17.27
CA LEU A 430 -61.62 -61.98 -18.23
C LEU A 430 -61.22 -63.41 -18.61
N THR A 431 -61.20 -63.71 -19.90
CA THR A 431 -60.84 -65.03 -20.44
C THR A 431 -59.34 -65.07 -20.72
N GLN A 432 -58.67 -66.11 -20.22
CA GLN A 432 -57.23 -66.30 -20.41
C GLN A 432 -56.83 -66.25 -21.90
N GLY A 433 -55.71 -65.60 -22.20
CA GLY A 433 -55.19 -65.45 -23.56
C GLY A 433 -55.84 -64.34 -24.41
N GLN A 434 -56.82 -63.60 -23.87
CA GLN A 434 -57.41 -62.43 -24.54
C GLN A 434 -56.86 -61.11 -23.97
N PRO A 435 -56.66 -60.07 -24.80
CA PRO A 435 -56.23 -58.77 -24.32
C PRO A 435 -57.37 -58.01 -23.64
N TYR A 436 -57.08 -57.43 -22.47
CA TYR A 436 -58.00 -56.59 -21.71
C TYR A 436 -57.36 -55.27 -21.34
N LEU A 437 -58.16 -54.21 -21.40
CA LEU A 437 -57.70 -52.87 -21.08
C LEU A 437 -57.84 -52.62 -19.58
N ILE A 438 -56.71 -52.42 -18.91
CA ILE A 438 -56.65 -51.86 -17.57
C ILE A 438 -56.65 -50.34 -17.71
N SER A 439 -57.61 -49.66 -17.08
CA SER A 439 -57.71 -48.21 -17.12
C SER A 439 -57.83 -47.63 -15.71
N TRP A 440 -57.30 -46.43 -15.54
CA TRP A 440 -57.34 -45.68 -14.29
C TRP A 440 -57.40 -44.19 -14.62
N LYS A 441 -57.89 -43.40 -13.67
CA LYS A 441 -57.90 -41.94 -13.72
C LYS A 441 -56.98 -41.41 -12.64
N ARG A 442 -56.15 -40.43 -12.97
CA ARG A 442 -55.50 -39.62 -11.94
C ARG A 442 -56.47 -38.61 -11.37
N ASN A 443 -56.54 -38.55 -10.05
CA ASN A 443 -57.33 -37.57 -9.33
C ASN A 443 -56.50 -36.34 -8.99
N TRP A 444 -55.20 -36.50 -8.65
CA TRP A 444 -54.27 -35.39 -8.42
C TRP A 444 -52.80 -35.87 -8.31
N MET A 445 -51.84 -35.19 -8.97
CA MET A 445 -50.38 -35.29 -8.75
C MET A 445 -49.59 -34.17 -9.50
N PRO A 446 -48.41 -33.72 -9.02
CA PRO A 446 -47.60 -32.69 -9.70
C PRO A 446 -46.81 -33.20 -10.93
N ASP A 447 -46.67 -32.34 -11.95
CA ASP A 447 -46.03 -32.61 -13.25
C ASP A 447 -44.49 -32.56 -13.24
N GLN A 448 -43.87 -33.19 -12.26
CA GLN A 448 -42.42 -33.47 -12.24
C GLN A 448 -42.09 -34.90 -11.77
N ALA A 449 -43.12 -35.71 -11.45
CA ALA A 449 -43.00 -37.17 -11.41
C ALA A 449 -43.28 -37.69 -12.82
N TYR A 450 -42.55 -38.71 -13.30
CA TYR A 450 -42.58 -39.21 -14.69
C TYR A 450 -43.94 -39.77 -15.20
N GLY A 451 -45.10 -39.28 -14.79
CA GLY A 451 -46.40 -39.65 -15.36
C GLY A 451 -46.63 -41.16 -15.38
N LYS A 452 -46.00 -41.89 -14.45
CA LYS A 452 -45.87 -43.34 -14.52
C LYS A 452 -46.57 -44.03 -13.36
N VAL A 453 -47.17 -45.17 -13.65
CA VAL A 453 -47.77 -46.05 -12.65
C VAL A 453 -47.18 -47.45 -12.73
N ASP A 454 -47.27 -48.16 -11.62
CA ASP A 454 -47.05 -49.59 -11.54
C ASP A 454 -48.38 -50.29 -11.39
N ILE A 455 -48.56 -51.37 -12.14
CA ILE A 455 -49.81 -52.11 -12.21
C ILE A 455 -49.55 -53.51 -11.71
N PHE A 456 -50.37 -53.92 -10.74
CA PHE A 456 -50.35 -55.25 -10.16
C PHE A 456 -51.75 -55.87 -10.30
N TYR A 457 -51.83 -57.19 -10.31
CA TYR A 457 -53.05 -57.88 -9.88
C TYR A 457 -52.88 -58.41 -8.46
N SER A 458 -53.98 -58.47 -7.72
CA SER A 458 -54.09 -59.13 -6.43
C SER A 458 -54.89 -60.41 -6.57
N HIS A 459 -54.44 -61.51 -5.98
CA HIS A 459 -55.17 -62.79 -5.90
C HIS A 459 -54.78 -63.52 -4.61
N ALA A 460 -55.76 -64.08 -3.88
CA ALA A 460 -55.55 -64.72 -2.58
C ALA A 460 -54.76 -63.84 -1.57
N GLY A 461 -54.91 -62.52 -1.65
CA GLY A 461 -54.22 -61.54 -0.79
C GLY A 461 -52.77 -61.21 -1.17
N ALA A 462 -52.24 -61.77 -2.26
CA ALA A 462 -50.91 -61.47 -2.78
C ALA A 462 -50.98 -60.55 -4.00
N ASN A 463 -50.15 -59.51 -4.04
CA ASN A 463 -50.00 -58.62 -5.20
C ASN A 463 -48.85 -59.09 -6.09
N VAL A 464 -49.12 -59.29 -7.38
CA VAL A 464 -48.14 -59.69 -8.39
C VAL A 464 -48.04 -58.61 -9.46
N SER A 465 -46.81 -58.19 -9.77
CA SER A 465 -46.55 -57.16 -10.77
C SER A 465 -46.97 -57.62 -12.15
N ILE A 466 -47.85 -56.86 -12.80
CA ILE A 466 -48.16 -56.99 -14.23
C ILE A 466 -47.09 -56.25 -15.03
N THR A 467 -46.86 -54.99 -14.68
CA THR A 467 -45.94 -54.11 -15.38
C THR A 467 -45.59 -52.91 -14.50
N THR A 468 -44.49 -52.24 -14.82
CA THR A 468 -44.03 -51.08 -14.06
C THR A 468 -43.63 -49.94 -14.97
N GLY A 469 -43.78 -48.71 -14.48
CA GLY A 469 -43.37 -47.51 -15.21
C GLY A 469 -44.16 -47.26 -16.50
N VAL A 470 -45.45 -47.61 -16.52
CA VAL A 470 -46.36 -47.35 -17.66
C VAL A 470 -46.86 -45.92 -17.61
N LEU A 471 -46.88 -45.26 -18.78
CA LEU A 471 -47.39 -43.90 -18.92
C LEU A 471 -48.90 -43.82 -18.62
N ASP A 472 -49.30 -42.68 -18.07
CA ASP A 472 -50.63 -42.45 -17.53
C ASP A 472 -51.75 -42.41 -18.57
N SER A 473 -52.33 -43.57 -18.89
CA SER A 473 -53.48 -43.66 -19.78
C SER A 473 -54.27 -44.95 -19.56
N SER A 474 -53.69 -46.06 -19.99
CA SER A 474 -54.25 -47.40 -19.88
C SER A 474 -53.16 -48.42 -20.20
N TYR A 475 -53.38 -49.69 -19.88
CA TYR A 475 -52.46 -50.77 -20.19
C TYR A 475 -53.23 -51.98 -20.71
N SER A 476 -52.82 -52.48 -21.89
CA SER A 476 -53.38 -53.71 -22.46
C SER A 476 -52.68 -54.92 -21.85
N TRP A 477 -53.41 -55.70 -21.08
CA TRP A 477 -52.93 -56.88 -20.37
C TRP A 477 -53.54 -58.16 -20.97
N ILE A 478 -52.70 -59.16 -21.26
CA ILE A 478 -53.15 -60.50 -21.65
C ILE A 478 -52.82 -61.46 -20.49
N PRO A 479 -53.80 -61.93 -19.72
CA PRO A 479 -53.57 -62.93 -18.69
C PRO A 479 -53.35 -64.29 -19.37
N VAL A 480 -52.09 -64.73 -19.51
CA VAL A 480 -51.75 -66.00 -20.19
C VAL A 480 -51.43 -67.15 -19.24
N ASP A 481 -51.13 -66.90 -17.97
CA ASP A 481 -50.67 -67.90 -17.00
C ASP A 481 -51.32 -67.76 -15.61
N LEU A 482 -52.61 -67.41 -15.56
CA LEU A 482 -53.35 -67.24 -14.31
C LEU A 482 -54.24 -68.44 -14.02
N ALA A 483 -54.33 -68.81 -12.73
CA ALA A 483 -55.32 -69.75 -12.24
C ALA A 483 -56.73 -69.21 -12.51
N GLY A 484 -57.72 -70.11 -12.70
CA GLY A 484 -59.11 -69.71 -12.67
C GLY A 484 -59.50 -69.28 -11.27
N GLY A 485 -60.14 -68.12 -11.12
CA GLY A 485 -60.50 -67.56 -9.81
C GLY A 485 -61.37 -66.31 -9.94
N SER A 486 -62.13 -65.97 -8.90
CA SER A 486 -63.13 -64.87 -8.91
C SER A 486 -62.80 -63.73 -7.93
N ASP A 487 -61.61 -63.76 -7.34
CA ASP A 487 -61.14 -62.84 -6.30
C ASP A 487 -60.03 -61.89 -6.78
N TYR A 488 -59.83 -61.79 -8.10
CA TYR A 488 -58.77 -60.94 -8.65
C TYR A 488 -59.11 -59.46 -8.55
N ARG A 489 -58.13 -58.60 -8.26
CA ARG A 489 -58.28 -57.12 -8.30
C ARG A 489 -57.09 -56.48 -9.00
N ILE A 490 -57.28 -55.34 -9.65
CA ILE A 490 -56.17 -54.52 -10.15
C ILE A 490 -55.76 -53.55 -9.04
N VAL A 491 -54.46 -53.40 -8.85
CA VAL A 491 -53.87 -52.37 -7.99
C VAL A 491 -53.00 -51.48 -8.87
N VAL A 492 -53.24 -50.18 -8.80
CA VAL A 492 -52.46 -49.16 -9.49
C VAL A 492 -51.75 -48.31 -8.46
N ILE A 493 -50.42 -48.29 -8.52
CA ILE A 493 -49.58 -47.51 -7.62
C ILE A 493 -48.94 -46.38 -8.41
N SER A 494 -49.13 -45.14 -7.95
CA SER A 494 -48.50 -43.99 -8.58
C SER A 494 -47.07 -43.77 -8.06
N ARG A 495 -46.12 -43.56 -8.98
CA ARG A 495 -44.71 -43.30 -8.64
C ARG A 495 -44.49 -41.80 -8.38
N GLY A 496 -44.84 -41.31 -7.19
CA GLY A 496 -44.43 -39.99 -6.69
C GLY A 496 -43.11 -40.04 -5.90
N SER A 497 -42.33 -38.95 -5.88
CA SER A 497 -41.04 -38.87 -5.18
C SER A 497 -41.19 -39.29 -3.71
N SER A 498 -40.52 -40.38 -3.32
CA SER A 498 -40.72 -41.10 -2.06
C SER A 498 -39.91 -40.50 -0.90
N SER A 499 -40.42 -39.45 -0.25
CA SER A 499 -39.83 -38.98 1.03
C SER A 499 -40.79 -38.97 2.23
N THR A 500 -42.08 -39.28 2.06
CA THR A 500 -43.07 -39.12 3.15
C THR A 500 -43.86 -40.38 3.53
N GLY A 501 -43.63 -41.54 2.91
CA GLY A 501 -44.26 -42.81 3.32
C GLY A 501 -45.80 -42.85 3.19
N VAL A 502 -46.39 -41.90 2.46
CA VAL A 502 -47.84 -41.86 2.17
C VAL A 502 -48.13 -42.79 1.00
N VAL A 503 -49.11 -43.68 1.16
CA VAL A 503 -49.54 -44.61 0.12
C VAL A 503 -50.29 -43.83 -0.97
N ILE A 504 -49.79 -43.90 -2.21
CA ILE A 504 -50.36 -43.20 -3.37
C ILE A 504 -50.88 -44.22 -4.40
N SER A 505 -51.78 -45.09 -3.95
CA SER A 505 -52.33 -46.18 -4.75
C SER A 505 -53.85 -46.23 -4.70
N ASP A 506 -54.43 -46.94 -5.66
CA ASP A 506 -55.82 -47.36 -5.64
C ASP A 506 -55.97 -48.81 -6.11
N GLN A 507 -57.10 -49.43 -5.77
CA GLN A 507 -57.43 -50.80 -6.12
C GLN A 507 -58.86 -50.87 -6.67
N SER A 508 -59.13 -51.82 -7.56
CA SER A 508 -60.50 -52.14 -8.00
C SER A 508 -61.48 -52.17 -6.82
N ASP A 509 -62.66 -51.55 -6.97
CA ASP A 509 -63.71 -51.49 -5.95
C ASP A 509 -64.28 -52.88 -5.60
N GLY A 510 -64.42 -53.76 -6.61
CA GLY A 510 -64.82 -55.16 -6.48
C GLY A 510 -63.83 -56.13 -7.14
N PRO A 511 -63.92 -57.44 -6.86
CA PRO A 511 -63.11 -58.44 -7.54
C PRO A 511 -63.67 -58.78 -8.93
N PHE A 512 -62.81 -59.21 -9.84
CA PHE A 512 -63.16 -59.76 -11.15
C PHE A 512 -62.74 -61.24 -11.25
N THR A 513 -63.27 -61.94 -12.26
CA THR A 513 -63.03 -63.36 -12.50
C THR A 513 -62.06 -63.58 -13.66
N ILE A 514 -61.07 -64.46 -13.48
CA ILE A 514 -60.30 -65.06 -14.57
C ILE A 514 -60.95 -66.40 -14.95
N ASN A 515 -61.43 -66.51 -16.19
CA ASN A 515 -61.93 -67.74 -16.78
C ASN A 515 -60.83 -68.41 -17.61
N GLN A 516 -60.43 -69.63 -17.25
CA GLN A 516 -59.41 -70.37 -18.00
C GLN A 516 -59.99 -70.91 -19.30
N VAL A 517 -59.21 -70.79 -20.38
CA VAL A 517 -59.46 -71.55 -21.60
C VAL A 517 -58.71 -72.87 -21.46
N LEU A 518 -59.43 -73.95 -21.14
CA LEU A 518 -58.87 -75.30 -21.16
C LEU A 518 -58.49 -75.65 -22.60
N GLY A 519 -57.22 -75.46 -22.96
CA GLY A 519 -56.64 -76.05 -24.17
C GLY A 519 -56.70 -77.58 -24.06
N ALA A 520 -57.19 -78.22 -25.13
CA ALA A 520 -57.40 -79.65 -25.25
C ALA A 520 -56.26 -80.49 -24.65
N SER A 521 -56.62 -81.40 -23.75
CA SER A 521 -55.78 -82.50 -23.31
C SER A 521 -55.24 -83.28 -24.52
N ASN A 522 -53.93 -83.44 -24.60
CA ASN A 522 -53.28 -84.44 -25.44
C ASN A 522 -53.84 -85.83 -25.11
N SER A 523 -54.77 -86.34 -25.91
CA SER A 523 -55.06 -87.77 -25.96
C SER A 523 -54.08 -88.41 -26.94
N SER A 524 -52.95 -88.88 -26.43
CA SER A 524 -52.05 -89.78 -27.13
C SER A 524 -52.75 -91.13 -27.37
N GLY A 525 -53.34 -91.29 -28.56
CA GLY A 525 -53.80 -92.56 -29.09
C GLY A 525 -52.65 -93.32 -29.76
N SER A 526 -52.29 -94.45 -29.16
CA SER A 526 -51.35 -95.46 -29.68
C SER A 526 -51.99 -96.29 -30.81
N SER A 527 -51.28 -96.46 -31.92
CA SER A 527 -51.11 -97.72 -32.71
C SER A 527 -50.11 -97.39 -33.84
N GLY A 528 -49.00 -98.08 -34.07
CA GLY A 528 -48.81 -99.52 -34.04
C GLY A 528 -49.19 -100.10 -35.41
N TYR A 529 -48.28 -100.01 -36.39
CA TYR A 529 -47.74 -101.08 -37.25
C TYR A 529 -46.76 -100.49 -38.27
#